data_AF-W4RX61-F1
#
_entry.id   AF-W4RX61-F1
#
_cell.length_a   1.000
_cell.length_b   1.000
_cell.length_c   1.000
_cell.angle_alpha   90.00
_cell.angle_beta   90.00
_cell.angle_gamma   90.00
#
_symmetry.space_group_name_H-M   'P 1'
#
loop_
_entity.id
_entity.type
_entity.pdbx_description
1 polymer ?
#
loop_
_entity_poly.entity_id
_entity_poly.type
_entity_poly.pdbx_seq_one_letter_code
_entity_poly.pdbx_strand_id
1 'polypeptide(L)'
;MPLARARHLWLLLAPVALAAAAWWHVRAQPGDSPTAALPAVANNARAGAPAAGAHAPAERGTALQLPYRDAVDAQPDLYRYAQQLQQQVRAGDAQAGWRLSRVYDYCAPYASSPSGYAADSAWIAAQHTPGVAAMHAARTRVAQRCAG
;
A
#
# COMPACT_ATOMS: atom_id res chain seq x y z
N MET A 1 1.54 -48.49 29.15
CA MET A 1 1.02 -47.43 28.25
C MET A 1 2.00 -46.24 28.05
N PRO A 2 3.22 -46.43 27.49
CA PRO A 2 4.13 -45.30 27.21
C PRO A 2 4.06 -44.76 25.76
N LEU A 3 3.50 -45.51 24.82
CA LEU A 3 3.54 -45.19 23.38
C LEU A 3 2.63 -44.02 22.97
N ALA A 4 1.57 -43.73 23.73
CA ALA A 4 0.65 -42.63 23.43
C ALA A 4 1.27 -41.24 23.69
N ARG A 5 2.04 -41.08 24.78
CA ARG A 5 2.67 -39.79 25.13
C ARG A 5 3.75 -39.35 24.12
N ALA A 6 4.50 -40.30 23.57
CA ALA A 6 5.52 -40.02 22.56
C ALA A 6 4.91 -39.44 21.26
N ARG A 7 3.71 -39.90 20.86
CA ARG A 7 3.04 -39.44 19.65
C ARG A 7 2.54 -37.99 19.76
N HIS A 8 2.12 -37.56 20.95
CA HIS A 8 1.66 -36.18 21.18
C HIS A 8 2.80 -35.16 21.22
N LEU A 9 3.99 -35.55 21.69
CA LEU A 9 5.20 -34.71 21.64
C LEU A 9 5.66 -34.46 20.20
N TRP A 10 5.59 -35.47 19.34
CA TRP A 10 5.94 -35.33 17.91
C TRP A 10 4.96 -34.45 17.13
N LEU A 11 3.67 -34.45 17.49
CA LEU A 11 2.65 -33.61 16.85
C LEU A 11 2.85 -32.10 17.11
N LEU A 12 3.52 -31.71 18.19
CA LEU A 12 3.81 -30.30 18.50
C LEU A 12 5.16 -29.81 17.95
N LEU A 13 6.14 -30.69 17.78
CA LEU A 13 7.46 -30.31 17.26
C LEU A 13 7.45 -30.08 15.74
N ALA A 14 6.63 -30.82 14.99
CA ALA A 14 6.51 -30.68 13.55
C ALA A 14 6.10 -29.27 13.06
N PRO A 15 5.05 -28.62 13.61
CA PRO A 15 4.67 -27.28 13.17
C PRO A 15 5.72 -26.21 13.55
N VAL A 16 6.39 -26.35 14.69
CA VAL A 16 7.43 -25.41 15.13
C VAL A 16 8.67 -25.50 14.23
N ALA A 17 9.09 -26.71 13.86
CA ALA A 17 10.22 -26.91 12.95
C ALA A 17 9.93 -26.35 11.54
N LEU A 18 8.70 -26.53 11.03
CA LEU A 18 8.29 -25.98 9.73
C LEU A 18 8.23 -24.44 9.75
N ALA A 19 7.74 -23.84 10.82
CA ALA A 19 7.73 -22.39 10.97
C ALA A 19 9.15 -21.79 11.05
N ALA A 20 10.07 -22.45 11.75
CA ALA A 20 11.47 -22.03 11.83
C ALA A 20 12.19 -22.14 10.48
N ALA A 21 11.96 -23.23 9.73
CA ALA A 21 12.53 -23.43 8.40
C ALA A 21 12.01 -22.40 7.39
N ALA A 22 10.71 -22.11 7.41
CA ALA A 22 10.11 -21.08 6.55
C ALA A 22 10.68 -19.69 6.85
N TRP A 23 10.83 -19.33 8.13
CA TRP A 23 11.45 -18.06 8.52
C TRP A 23 12.90 -17.96 8.03
N TRP A 24 13.68 -19.04 8.14
CA TRP A 24 15.06 -19.06 7.69
C TRP A 24 15.18 -18.89 6.18
N HIS A 25 14.32 -19.58 5.40
CA HIS A 25 14.28 -19.42 3.94
C HIS A 25 13.93 -18.00 3.49
N VAL A 26 13.04 -17.30 4.19
CA VAL A 26 12.71 -15.89 3.90
C VAL A 26 13.90 -14.97 4.19
N ARG A 27 14.63 -15.17 5.30
CA ARG A 27 15.82 -14.34 5.60
C ARG A 27 17.01 -14.68 4.71
N ALA A 28 17.13 -15.94 4.29
CA ALA A 28 18.27 -16.44 3.54
C ALA A 28 18.15 -16.23 2.04
N GLN A 29 17.08 -15.62 1.52
CA GLN A 29 17.07 -15.11 0.14
C GLN A 29 17.91 -13.82 0.09
N PRO A 30 19.14 -13.86 -0.43
CA PRO A 30 19.83 -12.64 -0.82
C PRO A 30 19.05 -12.11 -2.03
N GLY A 31 18.80 -10.80 -2.07
CA GLY A 31 18.07 -10.20 -3.19
C GLY A 31 18.83 -10.41 -4.50
N ASP A 32 18.43 -11.42 -5.28
CA ASP A 32 18.71 -11.50 -6.72
C ASP A 32 17.90 -10.41 -7.40
N SER A 33 18.46 -9.20 -7.37
CA SER A 33 18.07 -8.11 -8.25
C SER A 33 18.72 -8.38 -9.61
N PRO A 34 17.98 -8.68 -10.69
CA PRO A 34 18.54 -8.63 -12.02
C PRO A 34 18.67 -7.16 -12.45
N THR A 35 19.64 -6.45 -11.88
CA THR A 35 20.06 -5.16 -12.42
C THR A 35 21.03 -5.46 -13.54
N ALA A 36 20.49 -5.70 -14.73
CA ALA A 36 21.25 -5.61 -15.97
C ALA A 36 21.86 -4.20 -16.03
N ALA A 37 23.16 -4.12 -15.73
CA ALA A 37 23.94 -2.90 -15.79
C ALA A 37 24.01 -2.43 -17.26
N LEU A 38 23.25 -1.40 -17.59
CA LEU A 38 23.49 -0.59 -18.78
C LEU A 38 24.80 0.18 -18.57
N PRO A 39 25.73 0.22 -19.54
CA PRO A 39 26.98 0.97 -19.39
C PRO A 39 26.67 2.46 -19.35
N ALA A 40 26.94 3.07 -18.20
CA ALA A 40 26.95 4.52 -18.04
C ALA A 40 28.12 5.11 -18.82
N VAL A 41 27.81 5.85 -19.89
CA VAL A 41 28.77 6.70 -20.59
C VAL A 41 29.25 7.78 -19.61
N ALA A 42 30.49 7.66 -19.17
CA ALA A 42 31.16 8.63 -18.33
C ALA A 42 31.53 9.87 -19.15
N ASN A 43 30.74 10.95 -19.01
CA ASN A 43 31.20 12.29 -19.38
C ASN A 43 31.67 13.00 -18.11
N ASN A 44 32.99 12.99 -17.92
CA ASN A 44 33.68 13.71 -16.85
C ASN A 44 33.62 15.22 -17.11
N ALA A 45 32.65 15.91 -16.51
CA ALA A 45 32.69 17.36 -16.34
C ALA A 45 33.12 17.68 -14.90
N ARG A 46 34.33 18.24 -14.82
CA ARG A 46 35.11 18.73 -13.67
C ARG A 46 34.32 19.14 -12.42
N ALA A 47 34.86 18.68 -11.28
CA ALA A 47 34.53 19.15 -9.94
C ALA A 47 34.80 20.65 -9.75
N GLY A 48 33.82 21.32 -9.16
CA GLY A 48 33.94 22.64 -8.56
C GLY A 48 32.78 22.84 -7.59
N ALA A 49 33.04 22.68 -6.30
CA ALA A 49 32.22 23.30 -5.25
C ALA A 49 32.81 24.70 -4.95
N PRO A 50 32.14 25.64 -4.26
CA PRO A 50 30.87 25.52 -3.52
C PRO A 50 29.87 26.69 -3.73
N ALA A 51 28.61 26.56 -3.30
CA ALA A 51 27.81 27.68 -2.76
C ALA A 51 26.50 27.16 -2.11
N ALA A 52 26.26 27.60 -0.88
CA ALA A 52 24.99 27.46 -0.18
C ALA A 52 23.89 28.32 -0.84
N GLY A 53 22.65 27.82 -0.84
CA GLY A 53 21.46 28.62 -1.12
C GLY A 53 20.79 28.36 -2.46
N ALA A 54 20.18 27.18 -2.61
CA ALA A 54 19.07 26.99 -3.54
C ALA A 54 18.18 25.89 -2.96
N HIS A 55 16.93 26.22 -2.65
CA HIS A 55 15.92 25.21 -2.34
C HIS A 55 15.93 24.17 -3.48
N ALA A 56 16.18 22.91 -3.14
CA ALA A 56 16.07 21.83 -4.09
C ALA A 56 14.69 21.95 -4.77
N PRO A 57 14.62 22.00 -6.12
CA PRO A 57 13.32 21.91 -6.78
C PRO A 57 12.71 20.61 -6.26
N ALA A 58 11.50 20.71 -5.69
CA ALA A 58 10.76 19.54 -5.25
C ALA A 58 10.86 18.51 -6.37
N GLU A 59 11.42 17.33 -6.07
CA GLU A 59 11.39 16.20 -6.97
C GLU A 59 9.92 15.91 -7.26
N ARG A 60 9.38 16.53 -8.30
CA ARG A 60 8.19 16.04 -8.96
C ARG A 60 8.67 14.81 -9.67
N GLY A 61 8.72 13.71 -8.92
CA GLY A 61 8.88 12.39 -9.49
C GLY A 61 7.87 12.30 -10.62
N THR A 62 8.36 12.14 -11.84
CA THR A 62 7.61 11.83 -13.05
C THR A 62 7.03 10.42 -12.98
N ALA A 63 6.55 10.00 -11.79
CA ALA A 63 5.55 8.98 -11.64
C ALA A 63 4.31 9.52 -12.35
N LEU A 64 4.34 9.32 -13.66
CA LEU A 64 3.39 9.63 -14.71
C LEU A 64 2.05 10.01 -14.08
N GLN A 65 1.58 11.23 -14.30
CA GLN A 65 0.16 11.54 -14.13
C GLN A 65 -0.57 10.64 -15.14
N LEU A 66 -0.79 9.38 -14.75
CA LEU A 66 -1.54 8.44 -15.53
C LEU A 66 -2.94 9.04 -15.59
N PRO A 67 -3.53 9.25 -16.79
CA PRO A 67 -4.87 9.84 -16.98
C PRO A 67 -5.97 9.17 -16.13
N TYR A 68 -5.64 8.00 -15.64
CA TYR A 68 -6.43 7.11 -14.86
C TYR A 68 -6.41 7.35 -13.34
N ARG A 69 -5.32 7.90 -12.79
CA ARG A 69 -5.29 8.33 -11.38
C ARG A 69 -6.37 9.38 -11.17
N ASP A 70 -6.45 10.31 -12.12
CA ASP A 70 -7.48 11.34 -12.16
C ASP A 70 -8.89 10.74 -12.23
N ALA A 71 -9.08 9.60 -12.90
CA ALA A 71 -10.38 8.94 -13.00
C ALA A 71 -10.88 8.37 -11.66
N VAL A 72 -10.00 7.78 -10.84
CA VAL A 72 -10.37 7.30 -9.49
C VAL A 72 -10.52 8.48 -8.53
N ASP A 73 -9.63 9.47 -8.62
CA ASP A 73 -9.66 10.65 -7.76
C ASP A 73 -10.89 11.53 -8.02
N ALA A 74 -11.39 11.59 -9.27
CA ALA A 74 -12.58 12.34 -9.65
C ALA A 74 -13.91 11.70 -9.20
N GLN A 75 -13.93 10.42 -8.83
CA GLN A 75 -15.18 9.71 -8.55
C GLN A 75 -15.69 9.98 -7.11
N PRO A 76 -16.88 10.60 -6.91
CA PRO A 76 -17.43 10.86 -5.58
C PRO A 76 -17.95 9.62 -4.85
N ASP A 77 -18.35 8.57 -5.55
CA ASP A 77 -18.86 7.32 -4.96
C ASP A 77 -18.01 6.15 -5.47
N LEU A 78 -17.06 5.74 -4.64
CA LEU A 78 -16.15 4.65 -4.95
C LEU A 78 -16.79 3.28 -4.73
N TYR A 79 -17.82 3.18 -3.88
CA TYR A 79 -18.56 1.93 -3.70
C TYR A 79 -19.29 1.53 -4.98
N ARG A 80 -20.11 2.44 -5.54
CA ARG A 80 -20.80 2.20 -6.81
C ARG A 80 -19.83 2.01 -7.95
N TYR A 81 -18.75 2.78 -7.98
CA TYR A 81 -17.75 2.66 -9.03
C TYR A 81 -17.04 1.31 -9.02
N ALA A 82 -16.71 0.78 -7.83
CA ALA A 82 -16.14 -0.56 -7.71
C ALA A 82 -17.08 -1.62 -8.30
N GLN A 83 -18.40 -1.52 -8.06
CA GLN A 83 -19.38 -2.44 -8.64
C GLN A 83 -19.38 -2.39 -10.19
N GLN A 84 -19.31 -1.19 -10.76
CA GLN A 84 -19.24 -1.02 -12.22
C GLN A 84 -17.93 -1.59 -12.80
N LEU A 85 -16.81 -1.35 -12.13
CA LEU A 85 -15.50 -1.87 -12.53
C LEU A 85 -15.46 -3.39 -12.45
N GLN A 86 -16.07 -4.00 -11.44
CA GLN A 86 -16.18 -5.47 -11.36
C GLN A 86 -16.89 -6.07 -12.56
N GLN A 87 -17.93 -5.41 -13.09
CA GLN A 87 -18.60 -5.87 -14.32
C GLN A 87 -17.68 -5.78 -15.54
N GLN A 88 -16.93 -4.69 -15.67
CA GLN A 88 -15.96 -4.50 -16.76
C GLN A 88 -14.79 -5.50 -16.69
N VAL A 89 -14.30 -5.78 -15.47
CA VAL A 89 -13.28 -6.82 -15.23
C VAL A 89 -13.78 -8.18 -15.68
N ARG A 90 -15.03 -8.54 -15.38
CA ARG A 90 -15.65 -9.79 -15.86
C ARG A 90 -15.76 -9.83 -17.38
N ALA A 91 -15.88 -8.68 -18.04
CA ALA A 91 -15.87 -8.56 -19.49
C ALA A 91 -14.45 -8.56 -20.11
N GLY A 92 -13.39 -8.73 -19.30
CA GLY A 92 -12.00 -8.80 -19.76
C GLY A 92 -11.28 -7.44 -19.86
N ASP A 93 -11.87 -6.36 -19.34
CA ASP A 93 -11.20 -5.05 -19.32
C ASP A 93 -10.07 -5.02 -18.27
N ALA A 94 -8.84 -5.14 -18.74
CA ALA A 94 -7.63 -5.04 -17.90
C ALA A 94 -7.48 -3.65 -17.24
N GLN A 95 -7.90 -2.58 -17.91
CA GLN A 95 -7.90 -1.23 -17.35
C GLN A 95 -9.01 -1.03 -16.32
N ALA A 96 -10.07 -1.85 -16.30
CA ALA A 96 -10.97 -1.85 -15.16
C ALA A 96 -10.33 -2.52 -13.93
N GLY A 97 -9.53 -3.56 -14.15
CA GLY A 97 -8.86 -4.33 -13.09
C GLY A 97 -7.89 -3.47 -12.28
N TRP A 98 -7.05 -2.68 -12.96
CA TRP A 98 -6.14 -1.76 -12.31
C TRP A 98 -6.90 -0.68 -11.46
N ARG A 99 -8.13 -0.28 -11.81
CA ARG A 99 -8.87 0.82 -11.15
C ARG A 99 -9.44 0.25 -9.89
N LEU A 100 -10.01 -0.93 -10.04
CA LEU A 100 -10.60 -1.68 -8.96
C LEU A 100 -9.56 -1.93 -7.86
N SER A 101 -8.33 -2.32 -8.24
CA SER A 101 -7.21 -2.42 -7.28
C SER A 101 -6.96 -1.10 -6.57
N ARG A 102 -6.92 0.02 -7.30
CA ARG A 102 -6.69 1.34 -6.71
C ARG A 102 -7.82 1.78 -5.76
N VAL A 103 -9.07 1.46 -6.10
CA VAL A 103 -10.23 1.71 -5.22
C VAL A 103 -10.10 0.89 -3.95
N TYR A 104 -9.69 -0.38 -4.04
CA TYR A 104 -9.45 -1.21 -2.86
C TYR A 104 -8.32 -0.67 -1.99
N ASP A 105 -7.20 -0.25 -2.57
CA ASP A 105 -6.10 0.37 -1.81
C ASP A 105 -6.56 1.64 -1.08
N TYR A 106 -7.34 2.48 -1.76
CA TYR A 106 -7.86 3.73 -1.18
C TYR A 106 -8.86 3.47 -0.04
N CYS A 107 -9.79 2.52 -0.24
CA CYS A 107 -10.84 2.24 0.73
C CYS A 107 -10.42 1.24 1.82
N ALA A 108 -9.24 0.62 1.73
CA ALA A 108 -8.81 -0.45 2.64
C ALA A 108 -8.95 -0.09 4.14
N PRO A 109 -8.52 1.09 4.63
CA PRO A 109 -8.67 1.43 6.04
C PRO A 109 -10.12 1.47 6.50
N TYR A 110 -11.01 2.06 5.70
CA TYR A 110 -12.44 2.12 6.00
C TYR A 110 -13.09 0.74 5.92
N ALA A 111 -12.82 -0.02 4.86
CA ALA A 111 -13.42 -1.33 4.60
C ALA A 111 -13.02 -2.38 5.65
N SER A 112 -11.83 -2.27 6.25
CA SER A 112 -11.37 -3.18 7.30
C SER A 112 -12.24 -3.15 8.56
N SER A 113 -12.72 -1.95 8.95
CA SER A 113 -13.63 -1.76 10.07
C SER A 113 -14.26 -0.36 9.99
N PRO A 114 -15.49 -0.23 9.45
CA PRO A 114 -16.17 1.05 9.36
C PRO A 114 -16.39 1.72 10.72
N SER A 115 -16.77 0.94 11.74
CA SER A 115 -16.97 1.44 13.10
C SER A 115 -15.66 1.84 13.78
N GLY A 116 -14.59 1.06 13.59
CA GLY A 116 -13.26 1.41 14.09
C GLY A 116 -12.71 2.67 13.42
N TYR A 117 -12.90 2.80 12.10
CA TYR A 117 -12.52 3.99 11.35
C TYR A 117 -13.26 5.25 11.84
N ALA A 118 -14.55 5.13 12.14
CA ALA A 118 -15.35 6.22 12.70
C ALA A 118 -14.90 6.62 14.10
N ALA A 119 -14.63 5.65 14.97
CA ALA A 119 -14.11 5.90 16.32
C ALA A 119 -12.74 6.61 16.29
N ASP A 120 -11.81 6.14 15.45
CA ASP A 120 -10.50 6.78 15.27
C ASP A 120 -10.63 8.20 14.69
N SER A 121 -11.54 8.40 13.74
CA SER A 121 -11.80 9.73 13.17
C SER A 121 -12.37 10.71 14.21
N ALA A 122 -13.25 10.24 15.10
CA ALA A 122 -13.77 11.03 16.22
C ALA A 122 -12.68 11.34 17.26
N TRP A 123 -11.82 10.37 17.57
CA TRP A 123 -10.67 10.59 18.45
C TRP A 123 -9.71 11.64 17.88
N ILE A 124 -9.41 11.59 16.58
CA ILE A 124 -8.63 12.61 15.88
C ILE A 124 -9.31 13.97 16.03
N ALA A 125 -10.62 14.06 15.75
CA ALA A 125 -11.35 15.32 15.80
C ALA A 125 -11.37 15.98 17.19
N ALA A 126 -11.21 15.19 18.27
CA ALA A 126 -11.14 15.71 19.64
C ALA A 126 -9.77 16.34 19.99
N GLN A 127 -8.77 16.23 19.11
CA GLN A 127 -7.44 16.79 19.34
C GLN A 127 -7.37 18.28 19.04
N HIS A 128 -6.67 19.03 19.88
CA HIS A 128 -6.57 20.51 19.80
C HIS A 128 -5.26 20.95 19.12
N THR A 129 -4.81 20.20 18.12
CA THR A 129 -3.53 20.44 17.42
C THR A 129 -3.78 21.03 16.02
N PRO A 130 -2.91 21.94 15.53
CA PRO A 130 -3.00 22.43 14.16
C PRO A 130 -3.01 21.28 13.14
N GLY A 131 -3.86 21.38 12.11
CA GLY A 131 -3.96 20.37 11.03
C GLY A 131 -4.96 19.23 11.29
N VAL A 132 -5.40 19.02 12.53
CA VAL A 132 -6.38 17.98 12.90
C VAL A 132 -7.69 18.13 12.12
N ALA A 133 -8.19 19.35 11.96
CA ALA A 133 -9.42 19.61 11.19
C ALA A 133 -9.31 19.15 9.72
N ALA A 134 -8.15 19.37 9.09
CA ALA A 134 -7.90 18.93 7.72
C ALA A 134 -7.78 17.41 7.63
N MET A 135 -7.14 16.77 8.62
CA MET A 135 -7.08 15.31 8.73
C MET A 135 -8.47 14.69 8.89
N HIS A 136 -9.26 15.19 9.84
CA HIS A 136 -10.63 14.74 10.03
C HIS A 136 -11.46 14.91 8.76
N ALA A 137 -11.39 16.07 8.10
CA ALA A 137 -12.07 16.29 6.82
C ALA A 137 -11.63 15.31 5.73
N ALA A 138 -10.34 14.98 5.65
CA ALA A 138 -9.85 13.97 4.72
C ALA A 138 -10.42 12.57 5.01
N ARG A 139 -10.52 12.20 6.28
CA ARG A 139 -11.10 10.93 6.71
C ARG A 139 -12.61 10.85 6.47
N THR A 140 -13.32 11.95 6.71
CA THR A 140 -14.74 12.07 6.36
C THR A 140 -14.95 11.85 4.86
N ARG A 141 -14.09 12.42 4.00
CA ARG A 141 -14.15 12.16 2.55
C ARG A 141 -13.94 10.69 2.21
N VAL A 142 -12.98 10.01 2.84
CA VAL A 142 -12.78 8.57 2.62
C VAL A 142 -14.04 7.79 3.01
N ALA A 143 -14.59 8.03 4.20
CA ALA A 143 -15.79 7.34 4.68
C ALA A 143 -16.99 7.56 3.73
N GLN A 144 -17.25 8.81 3.34
CA GLN A 144 -18.34 9.15 2.41
C GLN A 144 -18.19 8.43 1.06
N ARG A 145 -17.00 8.47 0.48
CA ARG A 145 -16.76 7.88 -0.85
C ARG A 145 -16.81 6.36 -0.82
N CYS A 146 -16.40 5.73 0.27
CA CYS A 146 -16.26 4.27 0.37
C CYS A 146 -17.51 3.58 0.97
N ALA A 147 -18.43 4.31 1.62
CA ALA A 147 -19.63 3.74 2.21
C ALA A 147 -20.73 3.41 1.19
N GLY A 148 -20.81 4.18 0.09
CA GLY A 148 -21.93 4.14 -0.85
C GLY A 148 -23.11 4.99 -0.37
#